data_AF-A0A317N1I1-F1
#
_entry.id   AF-A0A317N1I1-F1
#
_cell.length_a   1.000
_cell.length_b   1.000
_cell.length_c   1.000
_cell.angle_alpha   90.00
_cell.angle_beta   90.00
_cell.angle_gamma   90.00
#
_symmetry.space_group_name_H-M   'P 1'
#
loop_
_entity.id
_entity.type
_entity.pdbx_description
1 polymer ?
#
loop_
_entity_poly.entity_id
_entity_poly.type
_entity_poly.pdbx_seq_one_letter_code
_entity_poly.pdbx_strand_id
1 'polypeptide(L)'
;MRKRQAIPIPAPACMEEENRQRRQRDAAEAAAIAKSKAAAAEYDRKIEQQRADTCGRSPRTRQAILQHKPIIGMTADEARCALDGQFIHVNRTTSVYGVSEQWVIGRGSDTQYLYFNNGILTTIQD
;
A
#
# COMPACT_ATOMS: atom_id res chain seq x y z
N MET A 1 34.44 19.58 -52.82
CA MET A 1 34.73 20.13 -51.48
C MET A 1 33.44 20.69 -50.89
N ARG A 2 32.88 20.13 -49.80
CA ARG A 2 31.71 20.72 -49.11
C ARG A 2 32.20 21.76 -48.11
N LYS A 3 31.82 23.03 -48.30
CA LYS A 3 32.14 24.12 -47.36
C LYS A 3 31.44 23.83 -46.03
N ARG A 4 32.20 23.74 -44.93
CA ARG A 4 31.64 23.72 -43.57
C ARG A 4 31.06 25.11 -43.31
N GLN A 5 29.73 25.21 -43.18
CA GLN A 5 29.12 26.42 -42.64
C GLN A 5 29.25 26.37 -41.11
N ALA A 6 29.75 27.46 -40.52
CA ALA A 6 29.75 27.63 -39.07
C ALA A 6 28.29 27.75 -38.60
N ILE A 7 27.88 26.91 -37.65
CA ILE A 7 26.59 27.04 -37.00
C ILE A 7 26.69 28.25 -36.07
N PRO A 8 25.88 29.30 -36.25
CA PRO A 8 25.93 30.49 -35.41
C PRO A 8 25.56 30.09 -33.96
N ILE A 9 26.39 30.49 -33.01
CA ILE A 9 26.13 30.28 -31.58
C ILE A 9 25.02 31.26 -31.17
N PRO A 10 23.89 30.78 -30.62
CA PRO A 10 22.80 31.65 -30.20
C PRO A 10 23.23 32.58 -29.06
N ALA A 11 22.72 33.82 -29.07
CA ALA A 11 23.03 34.84 -28.06
C ALA A 11 22.60 34.38 -26.64
N PRO A 12 23.36 34.72 -25.58
CA PRO A 12 23.17 34.17 -24.22
C PRO A 12 21.77 34.41 -23.62
N ALA A 13 21.10 35.52 -23.97
CA ALA A 13 19.74 35.81 -23.51
C ALA A 13 18.69 34.82 -24.02
N CYS A 14 18.83 34.31 -25.25
CA CYS A 14 17.90 33.34 -25.84
C CYS A 14 17.95 31.99 -25.09
N MET A 15 19.15 31.58 -24.65
CA MET A 15 19.37 30.35 -23.91
C MET A 15 18.73 30.39 -22.51
N GLU A 16 18.72 31.55 -21.84
CA GLU A 16 18.10 31.70 -20.51
C GLU A 16 16.57 31.61 -20.58
N GLU A 17 15.96 32.18 -21.61
CA GLU A 17 14.52 32.08 -21.85
C GLU A 17 14.09 30.65 -22.19
N GLU A 18 14.81 29.95 -23.07
CA GLU A 18 14.55 28.54 -23.38
C GLU A 18 14.69 27.65 -22.14
N ASN A 19 15.70 27.88 -21.30
CA ASN A 19 15.88 27.18 -20.04
C ASN A 19 14.74 27.44 -19.06
N ARG A 20 14.23 28.69 -19.00
CA ARG A 20 13.05 29.05 -18.20
C ARG A 20 11.81 28.32 -18.72
N GLN A 21 11.60 28.28 -20.03
CA GLN A 21 10.48 27.58 -20.66
C GLN A 21 10.56 26.06 -20.47
N ARG A 22 11.76 25.47 -20.52
CA ARG A 22 11.98 24.05 -20.17
C ARG A 22 11.60 23.77 -18.72
N ARG A 23 12.15 24.54 -17.77
CA ARG A 23 11.79 24.42 -16.35
C ARG A 23 10.29 24.60 -16.10
N GLN A 24 9.64 25.52 -16.81
CA GLN A 24 8.19 25.71 -16.72
C GLN A 24 7.41 24.51 -17.26
N ARG A 25 7.83 23.92 -18.39
CA ARG A 25 7.22 22.70 -18.93
C ARG A 25 7.44 21.50 -18.02
N ASP A 26 8.66 21.28 -17.56
CA ASP A 26 9.01 20.19 -16.66
C ASP A 26 8.26 20.33 -15.32
N ALA A 27 8.13 21.55 -14.79
CA ALA A 27 7.35 21.83 -13.60
C ALA A 27 5.84 21.63 -13.82
N ALA A 28 5.31 22.01 -14.98
CA ALA A 28 3.91 21.79 -15.32
C ALA A 28 3.59 20.29 -15.50
N GLU A 29 4.49 19.53 -16.13
CA GLU A 29 4.38 18.08 -16.27
C GLU A 29 4.49 17.39 -14.90
N ALA A 30 5.47 17.76 -14.08
CA ALA A 30 5.59 17.27 -12.72
C ALA A 30 4.36 17.59 -11.87
N ALA A 31 3.78 18.79 -12.01
CA ALA A 31 2.56 19.18 -11.32
C ALA A 31 1.34 18.38 -11.82
N ALA A 32 1.24 18.09 -13.12
CA ALA A 32 0.17 17.24 -13.66
C ALA A 32 0.29 15.80 -13.16
N ILE A 33 1.51 15.25 -13.14
CA ILE A 33 1.80 13.93 -12.56
C ILE A 33 1.50 13.91 -11.05
N ALA A 34 1.83 14.97 -10.31
CA ALA A 34 1.52 15.06 -8.90
C ALA A 34 0.01 15.09 -8.64
N LYS A 35 -0.75 15.84 -9.45
CA LYS A 35 -2.22 15.88 -9.38
C LYS A 35 -2.84 14.52 -9.67
N SER A 36 -2.38 13.81 -10.70
CA SER A 36 -2.90 12.47 -11.03
C SER A 36 -2.56 11.45 -9.94
N LYS A 37 -1.34 11.47 -9.41
CA LYS A 37 -0.95 10.64 -8.25
C LYS A 37 -1.77 10.95 -7.01
N ALA A 38 -2.05 12.22 -6.73
CA ALA A 38 -2.89 12.62 -5.60
C ALA A 38 -4.33 12.12 -5.76
N ALA A 39 -4.90 12.22 -6.97
CA ALA A 39 -6.23 11.69 -7.27
C ALA A 39 -6.29 10.16 -7.13
N ALA A 40 -5.26 9.45 -7.60
CA ALA A 40 -5.14 8.01 -7.39
C ALA A 40 -5.06 7.65 -5.90
N ALA A 41 -4.22 8.35 -5.13
CA ALA A 41 -4.11 8.13 -3.69
C ALA A 41 -5.41 8.43 -2.93
N GLU A 42 -6.22 9.40 -3.37
CA GLU A 42 -7.54 9.67 -2.80
C GLU A 42 -8.51 8.51 -3.06
N TYR A 43 -8.49 7.97 -4.28
CA TYR A 43 -9.31 6.82 -4.65
C TYR A 43 -8.93 5.57 -3.85
N ASP A 44 -7.63 5.28 -3.73
CA ASP A 44 -7.13 4.15 -2.95
C ASP A 44 -7.56 4.24 -1.48
N ARG A 45 -7.46 5.44 -0.87
CA ARG A 45 -7.96 5.68 0.50
C ARG A 45 -9.45 5.37 0.67
N LYS A 46 -10.27 5.71 -0.32
CA LYS A 46 -11.71 5.41 -0.28
C LYS A 46 -11.97 3.91 -0.33
N ILE A 47 -11.22 3.18 -1.15
CA ILE A 47 -11.31 1.71 -1.20
C ILE A 47 -10.92 1.09 0.14
N GLU A 48 -9.81 1.51 0.74
CA GLU A 48 -9.37 0.99 2.03
C GLU A 48 -10.39 1.25 3.14
N GLN A 49 -10.97 2.45 3.16
CA GLN A 49 -12.03 2.79 4.10
C GLN A 49 -13.26 1.91 3.92
N GLN A 50 -13.72 1.73 2.67
CA GLN A 50 -14.84 0.83 2.36
C GLN A 50 -14.56 -0.62 2.75
N ARG A 51 -13.33 -1.11 2.53
CA ARG A 51 -12.90 -2.45 2.94
C ARG A 51 -12.95 -2.59 4.46
N ALA A 52 -12.42 -1.62 5.19
CA ALA A 52 -12.48 -1.59 6.65
C ALA A 52 -13.94 -1.59 7.14
N ASP A 53 -14.81 -0.77 6.54
CA ASP A 53 -16.22 -0.68 6.92
C ASP A 53 -17.01 -1.96 6.62
N THR A 54 -16.67 -2.65 5.53
CA THR A 54 -17.32 -3.91 5.13
C THR A 54 -16.87 -5.08 5.99
N CYS A 55 -15.58 -5.19 6.29
CA CYS A 55 -15.03 -6.32 7.06
C CYS A 55 -15.11 -6.12 8.58
N GLY A 56 -14.97 -4.89 9.06
CA GLY A 56 -14.82 -4.59 10.48
C GLY A 56 -16.15 -4.48 11.21
N ARG A 57 -16.41 -5.41 12.13
CA ARG A 57 -17.61 -5.42 12.97
C ARG A 57 -17.69 -4.24 13.95
N SER A 58 -16.56 -3.73 14.41
CA SER A 58 -16.47 -2.70 15.45
C SER A 58 -15.49 -1.59 15.05
N PRO A 59 -15.58 -0.38 15.65
CA PRO A 59 -14.59 0.68 15.40
C PRO A 59 -13.15 0.23 15.66
N ARG A 60 -12.94 -0.63 16.68
CA ARG A 60 -11.63 -1.18 17.01
C ARG A 60 -11.09 -2.09 15.89
N THR A 61 -11.95 -2.94 15.32
CA THR A 61 -11.53 -3.85 14.23
C THR A 61 -11.36 -3.12 12.91
N ARG A 62 -12.20 -2.13 12.61
CA ARG A 62 -12.02 -1.21 11.47
C ARG A 62 -10.67 -0.50 11.50
N GLN A 63 -10.33 0.10 12.65
CA GLN A 63 -9.07 0.81 12.82
C GLN A 63 -7.85 -0.11 12.63
N ALA A 64 -7.95 -1.34 13.14
CA ALA A 64 -6.89 -2.34 13.01
C ALA A 64 -6.72 -2.83 11.56
N ILE A 65 -7.80 -2.93 10.77
CA ILE A 65 -7.75 -3.22 9.33
C ILE A 65 -7.02 -2.10 8.57
N LEU A 66 -7.36 -0.84 8.85
CA LEU A 66 -6.68 0.33 8.24
C LEU A 66 -5.19 0.41 8.62
N GLN A 67 -4.82 -0.08 9.80
CA GLN A 67 -3.43 -0.12 10.26
C GLN A 67 -2.68 -1.38 9.80
N HIS A 68 -3.34 -2.26 9.04
CA HIS A 68 -2.79 -3.57 8.67
C HIS A 68 -2.22 -4.34 9.87
N LYS A 69 -2.94 -4.32 11.00
CA LYS A 69 -2.46 -4.93 12.24
C LYS A 69 -3.52 -5.87 12.81
N PRO A 70 -3.25 -7.20 12.86
CA PRO A 70 -4.16 -8.12 13.53
C PRO A 70 -4.19 -7.81 15.04
N ILE A 71 -5.36 -7.94 15.65
CA ILE A 71 -5.55 -7.75 17.09
C ILE A 71 -6.32 -8.93 17.68
N ILE A 72 -5.99 -9.29 18.92
CA ILE A 72 -6.69 -10.35 19.66
C ILE A 72 -8.20 -10.02 19.71
N GLY A 73 -9.02 -11.04 19.47
CA GLY A 73 -10.48 -10.97 19.43
C GLY A 73 -11.09 -10.71 18.05
N MET A 74 -10.27 -10.48 17.01
CA MET A 74 -10.74 -10.47 15.62
C MET A 74 -11.22 -11.85 15.17
N THR A 75 -12.20 -11.89 14.28
CA THR A 75 -12.49 -13.12 13.53
C THR A 75 -11.39 -13.43 12.51
N ALA A 76 -11.33 -14.66 12.03
CA ALA A 76 -10.45 -15.06 10.92
C ALA A 76 -10.67 -14.16 9.68
N ASP A 77 -11.91 -13.82 9.36
CA ASP A 77 -12.22 -12.94 8.22
C ASP A 77 -11.75 -11.50 8.44
N GLU A 78 -11.97 -10.95 9.65
CA GLU A 78 -11.43 -9.64 10.01
C GLU A 78 -9.90 -9.60 9.94
N ALA A 79 -9.24 -10.67 10.41
CA ALA A 79 -7.79 -10.81 10.32
C ALA A 79 -7.31 -10.93 8.87
N ARG A 80 -8.02 -11.65 7.99
CA ARG A 80 -7.71 -11.68 6.54
C ARG A 80 -7.80 -10.30 5.93
N CYS A 81 -8.86 -9.53 6.24
CA CYS A 81 -9.00 -8.18 5.73
C CYS A 81 -7.90 -7.24 6.24
N ALA A 82 -7.45 -7.40 7.49
CA ALA A 82 -6.35 -6.62 8.03
C ALA A 82 -4.99 -6.98 7.40
N LEU A 83 -4.76 -8.26 7.11
CA LEU A 83 -3.48 -8.72 6.57
C LEU A 83 -3.36 -8.59 5.06
N ASP A 84 -4.47 -8.50 4.33
CA ASP A 84 -4.48 -8.28 2.87
C ASP A 84 -3.57 -9.25 2.10
N GLY A 85 -3.63 -10.55 2.43
CA GLY A 85 -2.84 -11.59 1.77
C GLY A 85 -1.41 -11.78 2.27
N GLN A 86 -1.01 -11.13 3.38
CA GLN A 86 0.34 -11.26 3.96
C GLN A 86 0.66 -12.60 4.67
N PHE A 87 -0.24 -13.58 4.64
CA PHE A 87 0.00 -14.88 5.28
C PHE A 87 0.67 -15.86 4.31
N ILE A 88 1.72 -16.53 4.80
CA ILE A 88 2.53 -17.52 4.08
C ILE A 88 1.87 -18.88 4.14
N HIS A 89 1.38 -19.27 5.32
CA HIS A 89 0.86 -20.60 5.57
C HIS A 89 -0.27 -20.59 6.61
N VAL A 90 -1.23 -21.50 6.45
CA VAL A 90 -2.32 -21.72 7.41
C VAL A 90 -2.35 -23.20 7.78
N ASN A 91 -2.00 -23.51 9.03
CA ASN A 91 -2.17 -24.83 9.63
C ASN A 91 -3.55 -24.89 10.29
N ARG A 92 -4.41 -25.83 9.88
CA ARG A 92 -5.77 -26.00 10.45
C ARG A 92 -5.92 -27.40 11.05
N THR A 93 -6.37 -27.46 12.29
CA THR A 93 -6.71 -28.70 13.01
C THR A 93 -8.18 -28.66 13.40
N THR A 94 -8.93 -29.70 13.02
CA THR A 94 -10.32 -29.89 13.46
C THR A 94 -10.36 -31.11 14.36
N SER A 95 -10.92 -30.94 15.56
CA SER A 95 -11.07 -32.00 16.54
C SER A 95 -12.49 -32.02 17.09
N VAL A 96 -12.80 -33.03 17.91
CA VAL A 96 -14.08 -33.10 18.65
C VAL A 96 -14.30 -31.91 19.59
N TYR A 97 -13.24 -31.19 19.96
CA TYR A 97 -13.29 -30.05 20.88
C TYR A 97 -13.39 -28.69 20.16
N GLY A 98 -13.29 -28.67 18.83
CA GLY A 98 -13.36 -27.45 18.03
C GLY A 98 -12.29 -27.36 16.95
N VAL A 99 -12.14 -26.15 16.40
CA VAL A 99 -11.19 -25.84 15.32
C VAL A 99 -10.09 -24.94 15.85
N SER A 100 -8.84 -25.31 15.60
CA SER A 100 -7.67 -24.49 15.91
C SER A 100 -6.90 -24.21 14.63
N GLU A 101 -6.48 -22.96 14.45
CA GLU A 101 -5.70 -22.56 13.27
C GLU A 101 -4.46 -21.80 13.72
N GLN A 102 -3.34 -22.03 13.04
CA GLN A 102 -2.11 -21.25 13.19
C GLN A 102 -1.77 -20.65 11.83
N TRP A 103 -1.66 -19.33 11.76
CA TRP A 103 -1.31 -18.62 10.54
C TRP A 103 0.10 -18.05 10.69
N VAL A 104 0.92 -18.27 9.67
CA VAL A 104 2.29 -17.76 9.59
C VAL A 104 2.27 -16.54 8.68
N ILE A 105 2.75 -15.40 9.16
CA ILE A 105 2.76 -14.12 8.43
C ILE A 105 4.21 -13.71 8.22
N GLY A 106 4.55 -13.38 6.98
CA GLY A 106 5.83 -12.75 6.67
C GLY A 106 5.73 -11.24 6.74
N ARG A 107 6.59 -10.60 7.55
CA ARG A 107 6.77 -9.15 7.56
C ARG A 107 8.22 -8.81 7.31
N GLY A 108 8.60 -8.66 6.04
CA GLY A 108 10.00 -8.43 5.68
C GLY A 108 10.87 -9.62 6.07
N SER A 109 11.83 -9.41 6.98
CA SER A 109 12.69 -10.46 7.56
C SER A 109 12.04 -11.25 8.71
N ASP A 110 10.96 -10.73 9.28
CA ASP A 110 10.40 -11.26 10.53
C ASP A 110 9.19 -12.16 10.23
N THR A 111 8.98 -13.16 11.08
CA THR A 111 7.84 -14.09 10.98
C THR A 111 6.98 -13.95 12.22
N GLN A 112 5.69 -13.66 12.03
CA GLN A 112 4.72 -13.58 13.11
C GLN A 112 3.72 -14.74 13.01
N TYR A 113 3.32 -15.28 14.16
CA TYR A 113 2.35 -16.37 14.24
C TYR A 113 1.05 -15.89 14.88
N LEU A 114 -0.08 -16.22 14.25
CA LEU A 114 -1.42 -15.97 14.79
C LEU A 114 -2.09 -17.28 15.12
N TYR A 115 -2.66 -17.39 16.32
CA TYR A 115 -3.39 -18.58 16.75
C TYR A 115 -4.87 -18.27 16.92
N PHE A 116 -5.69 -19.01 16.18
CA PHE A 116 -7.14 -18.91 16.22
C PHE A 116 -7.73 -20.11 16.93
N ASN A 117 -8.74 -19.85 17.76
CA ASN A 117 -9.59 -20.86 18.34
C ASN A 117 -11.04 -20.59 17.92
N ASN A 118 -11.67 -21.56 17.26
CA ASN A 118 -13.00 -21.47 16.70
C ASN A 118 -13.21 -20.19 15.85
N GLY A 119 -12.20 -19.86 15.03
CA GLY A 119 -12.22 -18.71 14.14
C GLY A 119 -11.98 -17.35 14.81
N ILE A 120 -11.65 -17.31 16.10
CA ILE A 120 -11.31 -16.07 16.83
C ILE A 120 -9.82 -16.05 17.13
N LEU A 121 -9.16 -14.93 16.82
CA LEU A 121 -7.75 -14.70 17.12
C LEU A 121 -7.54 -14.61 18.64
N THR A 122 -6.77 -15.55 19.18
CA THR A 122 -6.51 -15.68 20.62
C THR A 122 -5.10 -15.28 21.02
N THR A 123 -4.11 -15.58 20.17
CA THR A 123 -2.69 -15.33 20.47
C THR A 123 -1.97 -14.77 19.25
N ILE A 124 -1.05 -13.83 19.49
CA ILE A 124 -0.11 -13.30 18.51
C ILE A 124 1.29 -13.53 19.10
N GLN A 125 2.19 -14.11 18.32
CA GLN A 125 3.57 -14.40 18.72
C GLN A 125 4.53 -13.80 17.68
N ASP A 126 5.52 -13.06 18.15
CA ASP A 126 6.63 -12.44 17.42
C ASP A 126 7.94 -13.24 17.53
#